data_AF-A0AA38MNH3-F1
#
_entry.id   AF-A0AA38MNH3-F1
#
_cell.length_a   1.000
_cell.length_b   1.000
_cell.length_c   1.000
_cell.angle_alpha   90.00
_cell.angle_beta   90.00
_cell.angle_gamma   90.00
#
_symmetry.space_group_name_H-M   'P 1'
#
loop_
_entity.id
_entity.type
_entity.pdbx_description
1 polymer ?
#
loop_
_entity_poly.entity_id
_entity_poly.type
_entity_poly.pdbx_seq_one_letter_code
_entity_poly.pdbx_strand_id
1 'polypeptide(L)'
;MGPLLFLVFVAHALAQTQPSCDSKIYCQGDLLHTIQMAKPFEDSKTFVDMKLKHDEKTTLDNFDVFITNTNNNPTKEEVQQFVSDNFEEGNEFEDWVPSDYTPNPQILSKIADTEIRNFASKLVAIWPKLARKVKQEVFDTPELYTLLPVEHGFIVPGGRFKEFYYWDSYWIIKGLLVCEMYDTVKGMLDNFLSIVEKYGFLPNGARIYYLNRSQPPLLTLMAATYIQATNDTTWLLNNIKTLDKELRFWLDNKVVTVPKNGINYTLAHYDSESGSPRPESYYEDVDTARRLPNEEDRIQLYADLKSGAESGWDFSSRWIVDENGTANANLTSLQTRRIIPVDLNAFLCQAFRKLGELYVIIHDFENAVYWFEMASIWQKTIQDVLYNEEGGIWYDWDNVLSQHRKIFFA
;
A
#
# COMPACT_ATOMS: atom_id res chain seq x y z
N MET A 1 -59.01 -13.28 -25.44
CA MET A 1 -57.66 -13.82 -25.75
C MET A 1 -56.84 -12.67 -26.31
N GLY A 2 -55.86 -12.04 -25.69
CA GLY A 2 -55.17 -12.08 -24.40
C GLY A 2 -53.99 -11.10 -24.60
N PRO A 3 -53.72 -10.14 -23.69
CA PRO A 3 -52.69 -9.13 -23.95
C PRO A 3 -51.29 -9.76 -23.85
N LEU A 4 -50.47 -9.54 -24.87
CA LEU A 4 -49.05 -9.93 -24.88
C LEU A 4 -48.31 -9.11 -23.83
N LEU A 5 -47.88 -9.76 -22.73
CA LEU A 5 -46.87 -9.21 -21.83
C LEU A 5 -45.51 -9.28 -22.54
N PHE A 6 -44.92 -8.13 -22.83
CA PHE A 6 -43.48 -8.05 -23.06
C PHE A 6 -42.77 -8.13 -21.71
N LEU A 7 -42.23 -9.31 -21.40
CA LEU A 7 -41.26 -9.49 -20.34
C LEU A 7 -39.93 -8.86 -20.78
N VAL A 8 -39.65 -7.66 -20.27
CA VAL A 8 -38.30 -7.09 -20.32
C VAL A 8 -37.47 -7.85 -19.30
N PHE A 9 -36.63 -8.78 -19.78
CA PHE A 9 -35.55 -9.32 -18.98
C PHE A 9 -34.52 -8.21 -18.76
N VAL A 10 -34.54 -7.58 -17.59
CA VAL A 10 -33.41 -6.79 -17.10
C VAL A 10 -32.36 -7.79 -16.63
N ALA A 11 -31.44 -8.15 -17.52
CA ALA A 11 -30.20 -8.79 -17.11
C ALA A 11 -29.50 -7.81 -16.17
N HIS A 12 -29.47 -8.12 -14.87
CA HIS A 12 -28.59 -7.45 -13.93
C HIS A 12 -27.17 -7.87 -14.34
N ALA A 13 -26.49 -7.03 -15.12
CA ALA A 13 -25.06 -7.13 -15.26
C ALA A 13 -24.50 -6.83 -13.86
N LEU A 14 -24.09 -7.87 -13.13
CA LEU A 14 -23.20 -7.70 -11.99
C LEU A 14 -21.99 -6.94 -12.53
N ALA A 15 -21.76 -5.72 -12.03
CA ALA A 15 -20.57 -4.97 -12.39
C ALA A 15 -19.37 -5.84 -12.04
N GLN A 16 -18.57 -6.24 -13.03
CA GLN A 16 -17.34 -6.96 -12.78
C GLN A 16 -16.47 -6.08 -11.88
N THR A 17 -16.19 -6.57 -10.67
CA THR A 17 -15.34 -5.86 -9.71
C THR A 17 -13.93 -5.73 -10.27
N GLN A 18 -13.29 -4.57 -10.11
CA GLN A 18 -11.91 -4.41 -10.54
C GLN A 18 -10.99 -5.38 -9.74
N PRO A 19 -10.16 -6.19 -10.42
CA PRO A 19 -9.19 -7.04 -9.73
C PRO A 19 -8.07 -6.21 -9.11
N SER A 20 -7.22 -6.82 -8.28
CA SER A 20 -6.08 -6.11 -7.68
C SER A 20 -4.98 -5.76 -8.68
N CYS A 21 -4.90 -6.51 -9.79
CA CYS A 21 -4.05 -6.24 -10.94
C CYS A 21 -4.51 -7.10 -12.14
N ASP A 22 -3.90 -6.90 -13.31
CA ASP A 22 -4.30 -7.59 -14.54
C ASP A 22 -3.90 -9.08 -14.59
N SER A 23 -2.97 -9.53 -13.74
CA SER A 23 -2.46 -10.92 -13.76
C SER A 23 -3.57 -11.95 -13.50
N LYS A 24 -3.76 -12.87 -14.44
CA LYS A 24 -4.74 -13.96 -14.35
C LYS A 24 -4.30 -15.13 -13.48
N ILE A 25 -3.05 -15.08 -13.01
CA ILE A 25 -2.45 -16.08 -12.14
C ILE A 25 -2.41 -15.57 -10.70
N TYR A 26 -1.95 -14.32 -10.51
CA TYR A 26 -1.64 -13.80 -9.18
C TYR A 26 -2.71 -12.86 -8.61
N CYS A 27 -3.62 -12.30 -9.41
CA CYS A 27 -4.57 -11.30 -8.92
C CYS A 27 -6.05 -11.69 -9.05
N GLN A 28 -6.36 -12.68 -9.88
CA GLN A 28 -7.73 -13.08 -10.19
C GLN A 28 -7.76 -14.50 -10.78
N GLY A 29 -8.98 -15.02 -10.97
CA GLY A 29 -9.21 -16.28 -11.69
C GLY A 29 -9.18 -17.53 -10.82
N ASP A 30 -9.58 -18.64 -11.45
CA ASP A 30 -9.77 -19.93 -10.78
C ASP A 30 -8.46 -20.57 -10.34
N LEU A 31 -7.34 -20.25 -11.00
CA LEU A 31 -6.01 -20.71 -10.60
C LEU A 31 -5.66 -20.21 -9.21
N LEU A 32 -5.71 -18.89 -9.00
CA LEU A 32 -5.44 -18.28 -7.70
C LEU A 32 -6.38 -18.84 -6.63
N HIS A 33 -7.67 -18.91 -6.96
CA HIS A 33 -8.70 -19.41 -6.04
C HIS A 33 -8.41 -20.86 -5.61
N THR A 34 -8.19 -21.75 -6.57
CA THR A 34 -7.95 -23.17 -6.33
C THR A 34 -6.73 -23.36 -5.43
N ILE A 35 -5.63 -22.68 -5.76
CA ILE A 35 -4.38 -22.82 -5.01
C ILE A 35 -4.55 -22.27 -3.60
N GLN A 36 -5.07 -21.05 -3.43
CA GLN A 36 -5.17 -20.43 -2.12
C GLN A 36 -6.17 -21.16 -1.21
N MET A 37 -7.30 -21.64 -1.74
CA MET A 37 -8.30 -22.35 -0.95
C MET A 37 -7.88 -23.76 -0.55
N ALA A 38 -6.97 -24.39 -1.30
CA ALA A 38 -6.36 -25.67 -0.89
C ALA A 38 -5.32 -25.52 0.23
N LYS A 39 -4.89 -24.27 0.53
CA LYS A 39 -3.90 -23.95 1.57
C LYS A 39 -2.63 -24.82 1.50
N PRO A 40 -1.92 -24.87 0.35
CA PRO A 40 -0.69 -25.64 0.21
C PRO A 40 0.44 -25.11 1.10
N PHE A 41 0.37 -23.82 1.48
CA PHE A 41 1.29 -23.13 2.38
C PHE A 41 0.54 -22.57 3.61
N GLU A 42 1.27 -22.34 4.71
CA GLU A 42 0.71 -21.72 5.93
C GLU A 42 0.37 -20.23 5.75
N ASP A 43 1.12 -19.53 4.89
CA ASP A 43 0.94 -18.11 4.58
C ASP A 43 0.56 -17.94 3.11
N SER A 44 -0.62 -17.36 2.83
CA SER A 44 -1.11 -17.07 1.48
C SER A 44 -0.16 -16.20 0.65
N LYS A 45 0.67 -15.37 1.27
CA LYS A 45 1.68 -14.56 0.56
C LYS A 45 2.77 -15.43 -0.10
N THR A 46 3.02 -16.63 0.43
CA THR A 46 4.06 -17.54 -0.09
C THR A 46 3.85 -17.83 -1.57
N PHE A 47 2.62 -18.16 -1.98
CA PHE A 47 2.31 -18.52 -3.37
C PHE A 47 2.43 -17.31 -4.31
N VAL A 48 1.92 -16.15 -3.91
CA VAL A 48 1.93 -14.95 -4.78
C VAL A 48 3.31 -14.28 -4.89
N ASP A 49 4.28 -14.71 -4.08
CA ASP A 49 5.69 -14.33 -4.21
C ASP A 49 6.52 -15.38 -4.99
N MET A 50 5.91 -16.47 -5.45
CA MET A 50 6.59 -17.45 -6.31
C MET A 50 6.79 -16.87 -7.71
N LYS A 51 7.79 -17.42 -8.41
CA LYS A 51 8.07 -17.13 -9.82
C LYS A 51 7.48 -18.24 -10.68
N LEU A 52 7.01 -17.88 -11.87
CA LEU A 52 6.60 -18.83 -12.89
C LEU A 52 7.80 -19.56 -13.52
N LYS A 53 7.68 -20.87 -13.71
CA LYS A 53 8.65 -21.67 -14.50
C LYS A 53 8.42 -21.53 -16.01
N HIS A 54 7.23 -21.11 -16.40
CA HIS A 54 6.78 -20.98 -17.78
C HIS A 54 6.03 -19.66 -17.98
N ASP A 55 5.79 -19.24 -19.22
CA ASP A 55 4.96 -18.04 -19.46
C ASP A 55 3.52 -18.20 -18.92
N GLU A 56 2.81 -17.06 -18.79
CA GLU A 56 1.44 -17.02 -18.25
C GLU A 56 0.50 -17.98 -19.00
N LYS A 57 0.60 -18.01 -20.34
CA LYS A 57 -0.28 -18.84 -21.17
C LYS A 57 -0.05 -20.32 -20.92
N THR A 58 1.20 -20.77 -20.95
CA THR A 58 1.57 -22.17 -20.71
C THR A 58 1.15 -22.61 -19.32
N THR A 59 1.31 -21.74 -18.32
CA THR A 59 0.89 -22.03 -16.94
C THR A 59 -0.63 -22.19 -16.82
N LEU A 60 -1.41 -21.34 -17.50
CA LEU A 60 -2.87 -21.45 -17.55
C LEU A 60 -3.32 -22.70 -18.33
N ASP A 61 -2.69 -23.01 -19.46
CA ASP A 61 -2.97 -24.24 -20.23
C ASP A 61 -2.71 -25.50 -19.37
N ASN A 62 -1.62 -25.50 -18.59
CA ASN A 62 -1.32 -26.57 -17.63
C ASN A 62 -2.38 -26.66 -16.52
N PHE A 63 -2.90 -25.52 -16.05
CA PHE A 63 -3.95 -25.47 -15.04
C PHE A 63 -5.28 -26.04 -15.56
N ASP A 64 -5.67 -25.72 -16.79
CA ASP A 64 -6.90 -26.25 -17.40
C ASP A 64 -6.86 -27.79 -17.51
N VAL A 65 -5.71 -28.35 -17.88
CA VAL A 65 -5.48 -29.81 -17.90
C VAL A 65 -5.56 -30.40 -16.49
N PHE A 66 -4.91 -29.75 -15.51
CA PHE A 66 -4.89 -30.16 -14.11
C PHE A 66 -6.30 -30.23 -13.50
N ILE A 67 -7.09 -29.17 -13.66
CA ILE A 67 -8.46 -29.08 -13.16
C ILE A 67 -9.37 -30.10 -13.84
N THR A 68 -9.22 -30.31 -15.15
CA THR A 68 -9.98 -31.33 -15.89
C THR A 68 -9.68 -32.73 -15.37
N ASN A 69 -8.41 -33.07 -15.16
CA ASN A 69 -7.99 -34.39 -14.68
C ASN A 69 -8.45 -34.70 -13.25
N THR A 70 -8.63 -33.66 -12.43
CA THR A 70 -9.10 -33.77 -11.03
C THR A 70 -10.61 -33.57 -10.89
N ASN A 71 -11.36 -33.55 -12.00
CA ASN A 71 -12.81 -33.33 -12.04
C ASN A 71 -13.24 -32.05 -11.28
N ASN A 72 -12.45 -30.97 -11.38
CA ASN A 72 -12.67 -29.69 -10.68
C ASN A 72 -12.64 -29.77 -9.16
N ASN A 73 -12.07 -30.82 -8.56
CA ASN A 73 -11.98 -30.96 -7.11
C ASN A 73 -10.64 -31.59 -6.68
N PRO A 74 -9.51 -30.92 -6.95
CA PRO A 74 -8.18 -31.43 -6.60
C PRO A 74 -7.99 -31.52 -5.08
N THR A 75 -7.24 -32.52 -4.66
CA THR A 75 -6.72 -32.64 -3.28
C THR A 75 -5.61 -31.62 -3.02
N LYS A 76 -5.30 -31.37 -1.74
CA LYS A 76 -4.20 -30.47 -1.36
C LYS A 76 -2.86 -30.95 -1.92
N GLU A 77 -2.62 -32.27 -1.92
CA GLU A 77 -1.41 -32.88 -2.44
C GLU A 77 -1.29 -32.70 -3.96
N GLU A 78 -2.38 -32.84 -4.70
CA GLU A 78 -2.43 -32.57 -6.14
C GLU A 78 -2.17 -31.10 -6.45
N VAL A 79 -2.72 -30.17 -5.67
CA VAL A 79 -2.42 -28.73 -5.80
C VAL A 79 -0.95 -28.44 -5.49
N GLN A 80 -0.38 -29.05 -4.45
CA GLN A 80 1.05 -28.89 -4.13
C GLN A 80 1.94 -29.39 -5.27
N GLN A 81 1.57 -30.51 -5.90
CA GLN A 81 2.28 -31.02 -7.07
C GLN A 81 2.17 -30.06 -8.26
N PHE A 82 0.97 -29.56 -8.57
CA PHE A 82 0.77 -28.56 -9.62
C PHE A 82 1.62 -27.30 -9.40
N VAL A 83 1.65 -26.79 -8.16
CA VAL A 83 2.48 -25.64 -7.78
C VAL A 83 3.97 -25.97 -7.98
N SER A 84 4.42 -27.13 -7.52
CA SER A 84 5.81 -27.57 -7.71
C SER A 84 6.20 -27.71 -9.18
N ASP A 85 5.28 -28.10 -10.06
CA ASP A 85 5.57 -28.32 -11.48
C ASP A 85 5.63 -27.01 -12.27
N ASN A 86 4.89 -25.97 -11.85
CA ASN A 86 4.72 -24.73 -12.61
C ASN A 86 5.35 -23.49 -11.97
N PHE A 87 5.71 -23.55 -10.69
CA PHE A 87 6.22 -22.44 -9.91
C PHE A 87 7.50 -22.82 -9.16
N GLU A 88 8.34 -21.83 -8.89
CA GLU A 88 9.53 -21.95 -8.05
C GLU A 88 9.67 -20.76 -7.10
N GLU A 89 10.56 -20.87 -6.12
CA GLU A 89 10.87 -19.73 -5.25
C GLU A 89 11.41 -18.57 -6.10
N GLY A 90 10.90 -17.36 -5.86
CA GLY A 90 11.23 -16.20 -6.70
C GLY A 90 12.73 -15.91 -6.84
N ASN A 91 13.50 -16.07 -5.75
CA ASN A 91 14.95 -15.80 -5.74
C ASN A 91 15.35 -14.46 -6.40
N GLU A 92 14.58 -13.41 -6.09
CA GLU A 92 14.52 -12.15 -6.86
C GLU A 92 15.67 -11.18 -6.56
N PHE A 93 16.43 -11.44 -5.50
CA PHE A 93 17.40 -10.51 -4.93
C PHE A 93 18.81 -11.07 -4.91
N GLU A 94 19.80 -10.22 -5.19
CA GLU A 94 21.22 -10.52 -4.97
C GLU A 94 21.70 -10.01 -3.61
N ASP A 95 22.74 -10.66 -3.08
CA ASP A 95 23.45 -10.17 -1.90
C ASP A 95 24.06 -8.81 -2.21
N TRP A 96 23.64 -7.79 -1.46
CA TRP A 96 24.09 -6.42 -1.66
C TRP A 96 24.35 -5.75 -0.32
N VAL A 97 25.56 -5.19 -0.18
CA VAL A 97 25.90 -4.31 0.93
C VAL A 97 25.94 -2.88 0.37
N PRO A 98 25.19 -1.93 0.96
CA PRO A 98 25.21 -0.56 0.48
C PRO A 98 26.62 0.05 0.57
N SER A 99 27.02 0.80 -0.46
CA SER A 99 28.40 1.29 -0.61
C SER A 99 28.80 2.33 0.43
N ASP A 100 27.83 3.05 0.98
CA ASP A 100 27.98 4.06 2.04
C ASP A 100 27.72 3.49 3.44
N TYR A 101 27.51 2.18 3.58
CA TYR A 101 27.39 1.54 4.88
C TYR A 101 28.73 1.55 5.63
N THR A 102 28.69 1.96 6.90
CA THR A 102 29.78 1.80 7.85
C THR A 102 29.27 1.17 9.15
N PRO A 103 30.02 0.23 9.76
CA PRO A 103 29.66 -0.29 11.08
C PRO A 103 29.86 0.74 12.21
N ASN A 104 30.57 1.85 11.94
CA ASN A 104 30.91 2.88 12.93
C ASN A 104 30.48 4.29 12.46
N PRO A 105 29.18 4.56 12.25
CA PRO A 105 28.70 5.89 11.87
C PRO A 105 28.90 6.88 13.02
N GLN A 106 28.98 8.18 12.70
CA GLN A 106 29.27 9.23 13.68
C GLN A 106 28.24 9.33 14.79
N ILE A 107 27.00 8.85 14.58
CA ILE A 107 26.00 8.81 15.65
C ILE A 107 26.47 7.98 16.86
N LEU A 108 27.23 6.89 16.65
CA LEU A 108 27.68 6.03 17.75
C LEU A 108 28.65 6.75 18.69
N SER A 109 29.51 7.62 18.15
CA SER A 109 30.46 8.40 18.96
C SER A 109 29.77 9.50 19.78
N LYS A 110 28.59 9.95 19.34
CA LYS A 110 27.78 10.97 20.03
C LYS A 110 26.96 10.43 21.20
N ILE A 111 26.73 9.12 21.28
CA ILE A 111 25.98 8.49 22.36
C ILE A 111 26.93 8.26 23.54
N ALA A 112 26.79 9.03 24.62
CA ALA A 112 27.66 8.92 25.80
C ALA A 112 27.46 7.62 26.59
N ASP A 113 26.21 7.20 26.75
CA ASP A 113 25.84 5.99 27.47
C ASP A 113 26.29 4.73 26.73
N THR A 114 27.01 3.84 27.42
CA THR A 114 27.63 2.66 26.79
C THR A 114 26.60 1.59 26.44
N GLU A 115 25.55 1.42 27.25
CA GLU A 115 24.50 0.43 26.98
C GLU A 115 23.67 0.87 25.76
N ILE A 116 23.29 2.15 25.71
CA ILE A 116 22.58 2.71 24.55
C ILE A 116 23.45 2.67 23.30
N ARG A 117 24.76 2.97 23.41
CA ARG A 117 25.69 2.89 22.27
C ARG A 117 25.80 1.46 21.73
N ASN A 118 25.88 0.46 22.62
CA ASN A 118 25.92 -0.94 22.24
C ASN A 118 24.61 -1.39 21.57
N PHE A 119 23.46 -0.93 22.06
CA PHE A 119 22.17 -1.16 21.41
C PHE A 119 22.12 -0.52 20.01
N ALA A 120 22.51 0.75 19.88
CA ALA A 120 22.56 1.45 18.60
C ALA A 120 23.52 0.79 17.60
N SER A 121 24.68 0.31 18.06
CA SER A 121 25.62 -0.44 17.21
C SER A 121 25.00 -1.72 16.64
N LYS A 122 24.17 -2.43 17.43
CA LYS A 122 23.41 -3.59 16.93
C LYS A 122 22.38 -3.18 15.88
N LEU A 123 21.73 -2.03 16.03
CA LEU A 123 20.80 -1.52 15.00
C LEU A 123 21.53 -1.18 13.70
N VAL A 124 22.67 -0.51 13.76
CA VAL A 124 23.51 -0.22 12.58
C VAL A 124 23.89 -1.53 11.87
N ALA A 125 24.29 -2.55 12.61
CA ALA A 125 24.71 -3.85 12.06
C ALA A 125 23.57 -4.64 11.38
N ILE A 126 22.31 -4.19 11.48
CA ILE A 126 21.18 -4.82 10.80
C ILE A 126 21.04 -4.36 9.35
N TRP A 127 21.51 -3.16 8.97
CA TRP A 127 21.28 -2.61 7.63
C TRP A 127 21.68 -3.54 6.48
N PRO A 128 22.88 -4.17 6.47
CA PRO A 128 23.26 -5.09 5.40
C PRO A 128 22.37 -6.34 5.32
N LYS A 129 21.73 -6.74 6.42
CA LYS A 129 20.83 -7.90 6.45
C LYS A 129 19.47 -7.59 5.83
N LEU A 130 19.05 -6.33 5.90
CA LEU A 130 17.80 -5.83 5.33
C LEU A 130 17.98 -5.22 3.94
N ALA A 131 19.22 -5.06 3.48
CA ALA A 131 19.53 -4.57 2.16
C ALA A 131 19.17 -5.60 1.09
N ARG A 132 18.52 -5.14 0.02
CA ARG A 132 18.14 -5.93 -1.15
C ARG A 132 18.51 -5.17 -2.40
N LYS A 133 18.87 -5.91 -3.44
CA LYS A 133 19.03 -5.39 -4.79
C LYS A 133 18.43 -6.39 -5.77
N VAL A 134 17.63 -5.88 -6.70
CA VAL A 134 16.90 -6.72 -7.66
C VAL A 134 17.90 -7.32 -8.65
N LYS A 135 17.78 -8.63 -8.92
CA LYS A 135 18.61 -9.29 -9.95
C LYS A 135 18.22 -8.83 -11.34
N GLN A 136 19.21 -8.81 -12.24
CA GLN A 136 19.00 -8.51 -13.67
C GLN A 136 17.93 -9.40 -14.31
N GLU A 137 17.83 -10.68 -13.93
CA GLU A 137 16.84 -11.62 -14.45
C GLU A 137 15.39 -11.14 -14.27
N VAL A 138 15.09 -10.40 -13.20
CA VAL A 138 13.75 -9.84 -12.95
C VAL A 138 13.44 -8.70 -13.93
N PHE A 139 14.45 -7.96 -14.40
CA PHE A 139 14.28 -6.95 -15.44
C PHE A 139 14.17 -7.58 -16.84
N ASP A 140 14.86 -8.69 -17.07
CA ASP A 140 14.88 -9.38 -18.36
C ASP A 140 13.56 -10.12 -18.64
N THR A 141 12.91 -10.64 -17.58
CA THR A 141 11.66 -11.43 -17.66
C THR A 141 10.64 -11.04 -16.57
N PRO A 142 10.22 -9.76 -16.49
CA PRO A 142 9.40 -9.25 -15.39
C PRO A 142 8.02 -9.91 -15.29
N GLU A 143 7.49 -10.46 -16.39
CA GLU A 143 6.22 -11.17 -16.45
C GLU A 143 6.19 -12.49 -15.67
N LEU A 144 7.34 -13.05 -15.32
CA LEU A 144 7.44 -14.28 -14.51
C LEU A 144 7.35 -14.01 -13.00
N TYR A 145 7.42 -12.74 -12.60
CA TYR A 145 7.52 -12.32 -11.21
C TYR A 145 6.33 -11.44 -10.83
N THR A 146 6.01 -11.41 -9.53
CA THR A 146 5.11 -10.40 -8.99
C THR A 146 5.85 -9.15 -8.50
N LEU A 147 7.17 -9.22 -8.29
CA LEU A 147 7.99 -8.08 -7.87
C LEU A 147 8.04 -7.02 -8.97
N LEU A 148 7.85 -5.76 -8.60
CA LEU A 148 8.07 -4.61 -9.47
C LEU A 148 9.58 -4.33 -9.54
N PRO A 149 10.22 -4.45 -10.71
CA PRO A 149 11.66 -4.23 -10.83
C PRO A 149 12.01 -2.76 -10.60
N VAL A 150 13.05 -2.53 -9.80
CA VAL A 150 13.61 -1.20 -9.48
C VAL A 150 15.13 -1.24 -9.49
N GLU A 151 15.76 -0.22 -10.07
CA GLU A 151 17.19 -0.19 -10.43
C GLU A 151 18.14 -0.17 -9.24
N HIS A 152 17.80 0.61 -8.21
CA HIS A 152 18.69 0.84 -7.08
C HIS A 152 18.45 -0.15 -5.95
N GLY A 153 19.46 -0.36 -5.12
CA GLY A 153 19.30 -1.13 -3.88
C GLY A 153 18.38 -0.41 -2.89
N PHE A 154 17.69 -1.18 -2.05
CA PHE A 154 16.76 -0.66 -1.04
C PHE A 154 16.81 -1.48 0.24
N ILE A 155 16.20 -0.97 1.30
CA ILE A 155 16.11 -1.64 2.60
C ILE A 155 14.66 -2.08 2.84
N VAL A 156 14.47 -3.34 3.27
CA VAL A 156 13.15 -3.90 3.59
C VAL A 156 12.82 -3.84 5.09
N PRO A 157 11.54 -3.95 5.49
CA PRO A 157 11.17 -4.06 6.91
C PRO A 157 11.76 -5.32 7.58
N GLY A 158 11.83 -6.44 6.85
CA GLY A 158 12.39 -7.72 7.31
C GLY A 158 11.34 -8.83 7.52
N GLY A 159 11.82 -10.05 7.76
CA GLY A 159 10.95 -11.23 7.92
C GLY A 159 10.29 -11.65 6.60
N ARG A 160 8.95 -11.78 6.60
CA ARG A 160 8.17 -12.15 5.41
C ARG A 160 8.12 -11.06 4.34
N PHE A 161 8.45 -9.82 4.70
CA PHE A 161 8.42 -8.64 3.82
C PHE A 161 9.73 -8.55 3.04
N LYS A 162 9.69 -9.02 1.78
CA LYS A 162 10.86 -9.13 0.91
C LYS A 162 11.00 -7.93 -0.06
N GLU A 163 9.95 -7.14 -0.22
CA GLU A 163 9.89 -5.91 -1.00
C GLU A 163 9.99 -4.67 -0.09
N PHE A 164 10.26 -3.50 -0.67
CA PHE A 164 10.07 -2.25 0.08
C PHE A 164 8.56 -2.04 0.33
N TYR A 165 8.27 -1.43 1.47
CA TYR A 165 6.94 -0.94 1.85
C TYR A 165 6.99 0.57 1.96
N TYR A 166 5.96 1.25 1.47
CA TYR A 166 5.99 2.69 1.27
C TYR A 166 6.20 3.45 2.58
N TRP A 167 5.27 3.37 3.54
CA TRP A 167 5.36 4.21 4.73
C TRP A 167 6.50 3.79 5.69
N ASP A 168 6.84 2.49 5.75
CA ASP A 168 7.98 1.94 6.51
C ASP A 168 9.28 2.61 6.08
N SER A 169 9.42 2.84 4.77
CA SER A 169 10.60 3.43 4.16
C SER A 169 10.89 4.84 4.68
N TYR A 170 9.89 5.57 5.20
CA TYR A 170 10.12 6.90 5.78
C TYR A 170 10.97 6.79 7.05
N TRP A 171 10.61 5.85 7.92
CA TRP A 171 11.33 5.62 9.17
C TRP A 171 12.72 5.02 8.92
N ILE A 172 12.81 4.11 7.95
CA ILE A 172 14.08 3.55 7.50
C ILE A 172 14.99 4.66 6.96
N ILE A 173 14.51 5.52 6.06
CA ILE A 173 15.29 6.64 5.50
C ILE A 173 15.80 7.57 6.60
N LYS A 174 14.97 7.88 7.62
CA LYS A 174 15.46 8.67 8.76
C LYS A 174 16.60 7.99 9.50
N GLY A 175 16.52 6.67 9.71
CA GLY A 175 17.60 5.89 10.31
C GLY A 175 18.87 5.87 9.46
N LEU A 176 18.73 5.69 8.15
CA LEU A 176 19.84 5.68 7.19
C LEU A 176 20.55 7.03 7.12
N LEU A 177 19.82 8.14 7.09
CA LEU A 177 20.39 9.49 7.11
C LEU A 177 21.18 9.77 8.39
N VAL A 178 20.70 9.29 9.55
CA VAL A 178 21.45 9.38 10.82
C VAL A 178 22.74 8.54 10.79
N CYS A 179 22.75 7.47 9.99
CA CYS A 179 23.92 6.62 9.75
C CYS A 179 24.80 7.12 8.58
N GLU A 180 24.54 8.32 8.05
CA GLU A 180 25.30 8.95 6.96
C GLU A 180 25.23 8.16 5.63
N MET A 181 24.17 7.35 5.45
CA MET A 181 23.94 6.54 4.25
C MET A 181 23.13 7.30 3.19
N TYR A 182 23.71 8.41 2.70
CA TYR A 182 23.03 9.34 1.78
C TYR A 182 22.80 8.76 0.38
N ASP A 183 23.74 7.98 -0.16
CA ASP A 183 23.64 7.40 -1.51
C ASP A 183 22.58 6.30 -1.54
N THR A 184 22.50 5.51 -0.47
CA THR A 184 21.43 4.52 -0.29
C THR A 184 20.06 5.19 -0.28
N VAL A 185 19.91 6.28 0.49
CA VAL A 185 18.65 7.01 0.56
C VAL A 185 18.27 7.61 -0.81
N LYS A 186 19.24 8.19 -1.52
CA LYS A 186 19.03 8.70 -2.87
C LYS A 186 18.52 7.60 -3.81
N GLY A 187 19.15 6.44 -3.83
CA GLY A 187 18.72 5.30 -4.63
C GLY A 187 17.31 4.80 -4.27
N MET A 188 16.96 4.75 -2.98
CA MET A 188 15.60 4.41 -2.56
C MET A 188 14.56 5.43 -3.07
N LEU A 189 14.88 6.73 -3.01
CA LEU A 189 14.00 7.77 -3.55
C LEU A 189 13.87 7.65 -5.07
N ASP A 190 14.96 7.42 -5.80
CA ASP A 190 14.95 7.21 -7.24
C ASP A 190 14.07 6.01 -7.64
N ASN A 191 14.12 4.92 -6.87
CA ASN A 191 13.22 3.78 -7.04
C ASN A 191 11.75 4.21 -6.87
N PHE A 192 11.41 4.92 -5.79
CA PHE A 192 10.05 5.38 -5.54
C PHE A 192 9.52 6.30 -6.65
N LEU A 193 10.36 7.23 -7.12
CA LEU A 193 10.01 8.15 -8.19
C LEU A 193 9.80 7.42 -9.51
N SER A 194 10.61 6.41 -9.83
CA SER A 194 10.40 5.59 -11.04
C SER A 194 9.06 4.84 -11.03
N ILE A 195 8.63 4.38 -9.86
CA ILE A 195 7.32 3.74 -9.66
C ILE A 195 6.18 4.74 -9.80
N VAL A 196 6.30 5.93 -9.20
CA VAL A 196 5.33 7.03 -9.40
C VAL A 196 5.28 7.46 -10.87
N GLU A 197 6.41 7.48 -11.57
CA GLU A 197 6.39 7.81 -12.99
C GLU A 197 5.61 6.79 -13.82
N LYS A 198 5.79 5.51 -13.51
CA LYS A 198 5.15 4.41 -14.25
C LYS A 198 3.66 4.25 -13.90
N TYR A 199 3.28 4.38 -12.64
CA TYR A 199 1.95 4.02 -12.14
C TYR A 199 1.12 5.22 -11.65
N GLY A 200 1.72 6.40 -11.54
CA GLY A 200 1.06 7.64 -11.09
C GLY A 200 1.04 7.81 -9.57
N PHE A 201 1.34 6.77 -8.81
CA PHE A 201 1.41 6.77 -7.35
C PHE A 201 2.40 5.71 -6.85
N LEU A 202 2.73 5.76 -5.56
CA LEU A 202 3.56 4.74 -4.93
C LEU A 202 2.66 3.68 -4.25
N PRO A 203 2.66 2.42 -4.71
CA PRO A 203 1.85 1.35 -4.14
C PRO A 203 2.31 0.99 -2.72
N ASN A 204 1.47 0.25 -2.00
CA ASN A 204 1.75 -0.26 -0.66
C ASN A 204 3.15 -0.89 -0.54
N GLY A 205 3.50 -1.75 -1.50
CA GLY A 205 4.84 -2.28 -1.67
C GLY A 205 5.12 -2.61 -3.13
N ALA A 206 6.35 -3.05 -3.41
CA ALA A 206 6.83 -3.27 -4.78
C ALA A 206 6.31 -4.58 -5.43
N ARG A 207 5.00 -4.84 -5.41
CA ARG A 207 4.39 -6.03 -6.02
C ARG A 207 3.21 -5.67 -6.92
N ILE A 208 2.99 -6.41 -8.00
CA ILE A 208 1.88 -6.17 -8.93
C ILE A 208 0.51 -6.20 -8.22
N TYR A 209 0.33 -7.06 -7.22
CA TYR A 209 -0.92 -7.17 -6.44
C TYR A 209 -1.14 -6.01 -5.45
N TYR A 210 -0.19 -5.07 -5.36
CA TYR A 210 -0.32 -3.81 -4.65
C TYR A 210 -0.67 -2.63 -5.58
N LEU A 211 -0.74 -2.82 -6.90
CA LEU A 211 -1.02 -1.74 -7.87
C LEU A 211 -2.46 -1.18 -7.85
N ASN A 212 -3.29 -1.60 -6.91
CA ASN A 212 -4.63 -1.05 -6.67
C ASN A 212 -4.75 -0.25 -5.37
N ARG A 213 -3.66 -0.09 -4.61
CA ARG A 213 -3.65 0.63 -3.33
C ARG A 213 -2.27 1.19 -2.99
N SER A 214 -2.26 2.38 -2.37
CA SER A 214 -1.05 3.02 -1.88
C SER A 214 -0.76 2.63 -0.42
N GLN A 215 -0.14 3.54 0.31
CA GLN A 215 0.06 3.55 1.75
C GLN A 215 0.15 5.02 2.23
N PRO A 216 0.25 5.31 3.54
CA PRO A 216 0.35 6.70 4.01
C PRO A 216 1.38 7.54 3.23
N PRO A 217 0.98 8.71 2.67
CA PRO A 217 1.76 9.42 1.65
C PRO A 217 2.92 10.21 2.22
N LEU A 218 4.07 9.56 2.34
CA LEU A 218 5.27 10.09 2.99
C LEU A 218 6.44 10.40 2.04
N LEU A 219 6.31 10.16 0.72
CA LEU A 219 7.41 10.32 -0.25
C LEU A 219 7.95 11.75 -0.29
N THR A 220 7.05 12.76 -0.28
CA THR A 220 7.46 14.17 -0.21
C THR A 220 8.21 14.48 1.09
N LEU A 221 7.83 13.85 2.21
CA LEU A 221 8.54 14.02 3.49
C LEU A 221 9.90 13.32 3.47
N MET A 222 10.03 12.16 2.82
CA MET A 222 11.30 11.48 2.61
C MET A 222 12.25 12.36 1.79
N ALA A 223 11.77 12.89 0.65
CA ALA A 223 12.54 13.79 -0.20
C ALA A 223 12.97 15.06 0.55
N ALA A 224 12.06 15.69 1.31
CA ALA A 224 12.40 16.86 2.10
C ALA A 224 13.47 16.57 3.17
N THR A 225 13.41 15.39 3.81
CA THR A 225 14.42 14.99 4.81
C THR A 225 15.78 14.73 4.14
N TYR A 226 15.79 14.12 2.96
CA TYR A 226 17.01 13.94 2.15
C TYR A 226 17.62 15.29 1.76
N ILE A 227 16.84 16.22 1.20
CA ILE A 227 17.31 17.56 0.82
C ILE A 227 17.84 18.33 2.03
N GLN A 228 17.17 18.24 3.18
CA GLN A 228 17.67 18.85 4.42
C GLN A 228 19.04 18.31 4.82
N ALA A 229 19.29 17.02 4.60
CA ALA A 229 20.54 16.37 4.99
C ALA A 229 21.69 16.62 3.99
N THR A 230 21.39 16.72 2.68
CA THR A 230 22.42 16.72 1.62
C THR A 230 22.56 18.04 0.87
N ASN A 231 21.52 18.88 0.89
CA ASN A 231 21.40 20.07 0.05
C ASN A 231 21.55 19.77 -1.46
N ASP A 232 21.17 18.56 -1.91
CA ASP A 232 21.24 18.11 -3.31
C ASP A 232 20.12 18.76 -4.16
N THR A 233 20.27 20.06 -4.44
CA THR A 233 19.28 20.84 -5.20
C THR A 233 19.19 20.44 -6.67
N THR A 234 20.23 19.82 -7.23
CA THR A 234 20.18 19.28 -8.60
C THR A 234 19.27 18.06 -8.67
N TRP A 235 19.38 17.13 -7.71
CA TRP A 235 18.43 16.02 -7.62
C TRP A 235 17.00 16.53 -7.41
N LEU A 236 16.80 17.55 -6.55
CA LEU A 236 15.49 18.12 -6.34
C LEU A 236 14.89 18.68 -7.64
N LEU A 237 15.65 19.51 -8.36
CA LEU A 237 15.21 20.13 -9.61
C LEU A 237 14.76 19.09 -10.64
N ASN A 238 15.47 17.96 -10.73
CA ASN A 238 15.16 16.91 -11.69
C ASN A 238 13.91 16.10 -11.34
N ASN A 239 13.57 16.02 -10.05
CA ASN A 239 12.59 15.04 -9.54
C ASN A 239 11.32 15.65 -8.93
N ILE A 240 11.29 16.97 -8.69
CA ILE A 240 10.17 17.62 -7.99
C ILE A 240 8.81 17.43 -8.67
N LYS A 241 8.79 17.35 -10.00
CA LYS A 241 7.56 17.13 -10.78
C LYS A 241 6.92 15.78 -10.50
N THR A 242 7.74 14.76 -10.22
CA THR A 242 7.26 13.42 -9.87
C THR A 242 6.71 13.38 -8.45
N LEU A 243 7.32 14.12 -7.50
CA LEU A 243 6.75 14.31 -6.16
C LEU A 243 5.37 15.00 -6.22
N ASP A 244 5.26 16.03 -7.05
CA ASP A 244 4.01 16.74 -7.33
C ASP A 244 2.94 15.81 -7.91
N LYS A 245 3.32 14.99 -8.91
CA LYS A 245 2.44 14.00 -9.54
C LYS A 245 1.79 13.06 -8.52
N GLU A 246 2.55 12.58 -7.53
CA GLU A 246 2.00 11.70 -6.49
C GLU A 246 0.97 12.44 -5.62
N LEU A 247 1.24 13.68 -5.19
CA LEU A 247 0.29 14.43 -4.39
C LEU A 247 -0.99 14.80 -5.19
N ARG A 248 -0.87 15.02 -6.49
CA ARG A 248 -2.02 15.17 -7.38
C ARG A 248 -2.84 13.89 -7.47
N PHE A 249 -2.22 12.72 -7.55
CA PHE A 249 -2.95 11.45 -7.50
C PHE A 249 -3.86 11.36 -6.27
N TRP A 250 -3.37 11.76 -5.09
CA TRP A 250 -4.20 11.76 -3.87
C TRP A 250 -5.36 12.76 -3.95
N LEU A 251 -5.12 13.97 -4.48
CA LEU A 251 -6.17 14.97 -4.64
C LEU A 251 -7.22 14.57 -5.69
N ASP A 252 -6.81 13.87 -6.74
CA ASP A 252 -7.69 13.52 -7.87
C ASP A 252 -8.49 12.24 -7.60
N ASN A 253 -7.94 11.30 -6.81
CA ASN A 253 -8.51 9.94 -6.69
C ASN A 253 -8.92 9.53 -5.27
N LYS A 254 -8.48 10.26 -4.23
CA LYS A 254 -8.61 9.80 -2.82
C LYS A 254 -9.34 10.80 -1.94
N VAL A 255 -10.06 11.75 -2.54
CA VAL A 255 -10.83 12.77 -1.81
C VAL A 255 -12.32 12.52 -1.86
N VAL A 256 -13.01 12.91 -0.79
CA VAL A 256 -14.45 12.78 -0.64
C VAL A 256 -15.03 14.05 -0.03
N THR A 257 -16.29 14.32 -0.36
CA THR A 257 -17.04 15.42 0.26
C THR A 257 -17.50 15.05 1.66
N VAL A 258 -17.22 15.91 2.64
CA VAL A 258 -17.63 15.78 4.03
C VAL A 258 -18.59 16.92 4.39
N PRO A 259 -19.91 16.66 4.46
CA PRO A 259 -20.88 17.66 4.87
C PRO A 259 -20.86 17.85 6.38
N LYS A 260 -20.66 19.09 6.86
CA LYS A 260 -20.72 19.43 8.29
C LYS A 260 -21.25 20.85 8.48
N ASN A 261 -22.30 21.00 9.30
CA ASN A 261 -22.92 22.30 9.62
C ASN A 261 -23.33 23.13 8.38
N GLY A 262 -23.79 22.48 7.31
CA GLY A 262 -24.19 23.14 6.05
C GLY A 262 -23.02 23.58 5.16
N ILE A 263 -21.79 23.23 5.51
CA ILE A 263 -20.59 23.44 4.70
C ILE A 263 -20.11 22.09 4.17
N ASN A 264 -19.77 22.05 2.88
CA ASN A 264 -19.16 20.89 2.25
C ASN A 264 -17.64 21.07 2.25
N TYR A 265 -16.96 20.21 2.99
CA TYR A 265 -15.51 20.16 3.05
C TYR A 265 -14.98 19.06 2.12
N THR A 266 -13.73 19.17 1.70
CA THR A 266 -13.02 18.13 0.96
C THR A 266 -11.89 17.60 1.83
N LEU A 267 -11.89 16.29 2.08
CA LEU A 267 -10.85 15.58 2.82
C LEU A 267 -10.53 14.25 2.13
N ALA A 268 -9.37 13.68 2.45
CA ALA A 268 -8.95 12.40 1.91
C ALA A 268 -9.43 11.23 2.78
N HIS A 269 -9.62 10.07 2.14
CA HIS A 269 -9.86 8.78 2.79
C HIS A 269 -9.04 7.66 2.11
N TYR A 270 -8.86 6.55 2.81
CA TYR A 270 -8.30 5.35 2.20
C TYR A 270 -9.41 4.63 1.43
N ASP A 271 -9.13 4.28 0.18
CA ASP A 271 -10.09 3.64 -0.72
C ASP A 271 -9.39 2.74 -1.73
N SER A 272 -9.77 1.47 -1.78
CA SER A 272 -9.47 0.58 -2.89
C SER A 272 -10.77 0.16 -3.57
N GLU A 273 -10.91 0.47 -4.85
CA GLU A 273 -12.09 0.11 -5.66
C GLU A 273 -12.17 -1.40 -5.97
N SER A 274 -11.14 -2.17 -5.60
CA SER A 274 -11.11 -3.60 -5.92
C SER A 274 -12.03 -4.40 -5.01
N GLY A 275 -12.99 -5.08 -5.64
CA GLY A 275 -13.99 -5.92 -4.97
C GLY A 275 -13.63 -7.41 -4.85
N SER A 276 -12.35 -7.79 -5.05
CA SER A 276 -11.89 -9.18 -4.96
C SER A 276 -11.04 -9.44 -3.70
N PRO A 277 -10.82 -10.68 -3.23
CA PRO A 277 -9.90 -10.94 -2.11
C PRO A 277 -8.48 -10.42 -2.38
N ARG A 278 -7.74 -10.01 -1.34
CA ARG A 278 -6.31 -9.67 -1.45
C ARG A 278 -5.50 -10.91 -1.83
N PRO A 279 -4.69 -10.89 -2.90
CA PRO A 279 -3.90 -12.06 -3.27
C PRO A 279 -2.97 -12.57 -2.17
N GLU A 280 -2.35 -11.67 -1.41
CA GLU A 280 -1.42 -12.00 -0.32
C GLU A 280 -2.09 -12.47 0.98
N SER A 281 -3.42 -12.45 1.04
CA SER A 281 -4.25 -12.89 2.18
C SER A 281 -5.57 -13.50 1.68
N TYR A 282 -5.50 -14.24 0.57
CA TYR A 282 -6.67 -14.62 -0.20
C TYR A 282 -7.59 -15.54 0.60
N TYR A 283 -7.03 -16.57 1.24
CA TYR A 283 -7.80 -17.49 2.05
C TYR A 283 -8.45 -16.77 3.25
N GLU A 284 -7.71 -15.90 3.92
CA GLU A 284 -8.18 -15.15 5.10
C GLU A 284 -9.34 -14.21 4.74
N ASP A 285 -9.23 -13.51 3.61
CA ASP A 285 -10.26 -12.62 3.11
C ASP A 285 -11.53 -13.40 2.74
N VAL A 286 -11.39 -14.51 2.00
CA VAL A 286 -12.52 -15.38 1.65
C VAL A 286 -13.16 -16.02 2.90
N ASP A 287 -12.37 -16.47 3.87
CA ASP A 287 -12.86 -17.05 5.13
C ASP A 287 -13.62 -16.03 5.98
N THR A 288 -13.21 -14.76 5.92
CA THR A 288 -13.91 -13.67 6.60
C THR A 288 -15.21 -13.35 5.88
N ALA A 289 -15.14 -13.15 4.56
CA ALA A 289 -16.28 -12.73 3.74
C ALA A 289 -17.37 -13.80 3.62
N ARG A 290 -17.04 -15.11 3.66
CA ARG A 290 -18.05 -16.18 3.59
C ARG A 290 -19.07 -16.17 4.75
N ARG A 291 -18.81 -15.38 5.80
CA ARG A 291 -19.72 -15.18 6.94
C ARG A 291 -20.84 -14.19 6.63
N LEU A 292 -20.69 -13.40 5.57
CA LEU A 292 -21.69 -12.46 5.07
C LEU A 292 -22.66 -13.17 4.11
N PRO A 293 -23.97 -12.85 4.16
CA PRO A 293 -25.00 -13.64 3.50
C PRO A 293 -25.10 -13.40 1.98
N ASN A 294 -24.73 -12.20 1.50
CA ASN A 294 -24.89 -11.82 0.09
C ASN A 294 -23.55 -11.44 -0.55
N GLU A 295 -23.53 -11.42 -1.88
CA GLU A 295 -22.32 -11.13 -2.66
C GLU A 295 -21.89 -9.66 -2.60
N GLU A 296 -22.86 -8.75 -2.56
CA GLU A 296 -22.60 -7.31 -2.51
C GLU A 296 -21.84 -6.90 -1.24
N ASP A 297 -22.28 -7.38 -0.07
CA ASP A 297 -21.60 -7.15 1.21
C ASP A 297 -20.19 -7.74 1.22
N ARG A 298 -19.99 -8.89 0.56
CA ARG A 298 -18.66 -9.50 0.42
C ARG A 298 -17.73 -8.65 -0.44
N ILE A 299 -18.24 -8.13 -1.56
CA ILE A 299 -17.51 -7.21 -2.44
C ILE A 299 -17.12 -5.92 -1.70
N GLN A 300 -18.05 -5.34 -0.94
CA GLN A 300 -17.76 -4.15 -0.11
C GLN A 300 -16.71 -4.46 0.96
N LEU A 301 -16.85 -5.59 1.67
CA LEU A 301 -15.87 -6.01 2.66
C LEU A 301 -14.47 -6.18 2.05
N TYR A 302 -14.35 -6.76 0.86
CA TYR A 302 -13.06 -6.88 0.18
C TYR A 302 -12.42 -5.52 -0.15
N ALA A 303 -13.22 -4.53 -0.55
CA ALA A 303 -12.74 -3.17 -0.77
C ALA A 303 -12.29 -2.52 0.54
N ASP A 304 -13.03 -2.71 1.63
CA ASP A 304 -12.68 -2.19 2.96
C ASP A 304 -11.45 -2.86 3.57
N LEU A 305 -11.26 -4.17 3.35
CA LEU A 305 -10.06 -4.92 3.76
C LEU A 305 -8.82 -4.35 3.06
N LYS A 306 -8.91 -4.07 1.75
CA LYS A 306 -7.81 -3.46 1.00
C LYS A 306 -7.57 -2.01 1.41
N SER A 307 -8.61 -1.24 1.66
CA SER A 307 -8.50 0.13 2.17
C SER A 307 -7.89 0.13 3.57
N GLY A 308 -8.19 -0.88 4.39
CA GLY A 308 -7.54 -1.12 5.68
C GLY A 308 -6.03 -1.36 5.52
N ALA A 309 -5.63 -2.16 4.55
CA ALA A 309 -4.20 -2.36 4.21
C ALA A 309 -3.55 -1.10 3.63
N GLU A 310 -4.27 -0.29 2.82
CA GLU A 310 -3.82 1.02 2.35
C GLU A 310 -3.55 1.97 3.52
N SER A 311 -4.27 1.84 4.63
CA SER A 311 -4.05 2.68 5.80
C SER A 311 -2.74 2.39 6.57
N GLY A 312 -2.17 1.19 6.39
CA GLY A 312 -1.09 0.65 7.23
C GLY A 312 -1.55 0.11 8.60
N TRP A 313 -2.86 0.12 8.87
CA TRP A 313 -3.49 -0.36 10.10
C TRP A 313 -4.42 -1.58 9.84
N ASP A 314 -3.90 -2.61 9.18
CA ASP A 314 -4.57 -3.87 8.88
C ASP A 314 -4.33 -4.95 9.96
N PHE A 315 -5.26 -5.25 10.88
CA PHE A 315 -6.54 -4.59 11.09
C PHE A 315 -6.68 -4.03 12.50
N SER A 316 -7.54 -3.03 12.63
CA SER A 316 -7.75 -2.26 13.85
C SER A 316 -9.24 -2.05 14.10
N SER A 317 -9.63 -2.01 15.38
CA SER A 317 -10.98 -1.61 15.80
C SER A 317 -11.34 -0.19 15.36
N ARG A 318 -10.34 0.64 15.01
CA ARG A 318 -10.50 1.97 14.39
C ARG A 318 -11.48 1.94 13.21
N TRP A 319 -11.35 0.91 12.38
CA TRP A 319 -12.08 0.73 11.12
C TRP A 319 -13.36 -0.10 11.25
N ILE A 320 -13.59 -0.71 12.40
CA ILE A 320 -14.76 -1.56 12.63
C ILE A 320 -15.94 -0.69 13.06
N VAL A 321 -17.08 -0.88 12.40
CA VAL A 321 -18.28 -0.08 12.64
C VAL A 321 -19.50 -0.99 12.71
N ASP A 322 -20.13 -1.06 13.88
CA ASP A 322 -21.43 -1.70 14.05
C ASP A 322 -22.59 -0.82 13.56
N GLU A 323 -23.81 -1.33 13.66
CA GLU A 323 -25.05 -0.62 13.28
C GLU A 323 -25.27 0.71 14.01
N ASN A 324 -24.69 0.86 15.21
CA ASN A 324 -24.79 2.05 16.05
C ASN A 324 -23.56 2.98 15.90
N GLY A 325 -22.62 2.65 15.00
CA GLY A 325 -21.38 3.41 14.83
C GLY A 325 -20.28 3.09 15.85
N THR A 326 -20.43 2.03 16.66
CA THR A 326 -19.45 1.61 17.67
C THR A 326 -18.47 0.55 17.15
N ALA A 327 -17.44 0.23 17.93
CA ALA A 327 -16.43 -0.77 17.58
C ALA A 327 -16.74 -2.19 18.11
N ASN A 328 -17.95 -2.45 18.61
CA ASN A 328 -18.35 -3.72 19.21
C ASN A 328 -18.77 -4.78 18.17
N ALA A 329 -17.97 -4.93 17.12
CA ALA A 329 -18.20 -5.90 16.06
C ALA A 329 -16.90 -6.64 15.71
N ASN A 330 -16.93 -7.44 14.65
CA ASN A 330 -15.79 -8.21 14.19
C ASN A 330 -15.34 -7.74 12.79
N LEU A 331 -14.33 -8.39 12.22
CA LEU A 331 -13.74 -8.01 10.94
C LEU A 331 -14.75 -7.96 9.77
N THR A 332 -15.87 -8.68 9.83
CA THR A 332 -16.94 -8.59 8.81
C THR A 332 -17.64 -7.23 8.78
N SER A 333 -17.42 -6.38 9.79
CA SER A 333 -18.00 -5.04 9.92
C SER A 333 -16.96 -3.94 9.70
N LEU A 334 -15.84 -4.26 9.03
CA LEU A 334 -14.84 -3.30 8.61
C LEU A 334 -15.46 -2.34 7.57
N GLN A 335 -15.38 -1.03 7.83
CA GLN A 335 -15.88 0.02 6.94
C GLN A 335 -14.84 1.15 6.82
N THR A 336 -13.62 0.80 6.41
CA THR A 336 -12.49 1.73 6.29
C THR A 336 -12.82 2.91 5.38
N ARG A 337 -13.47 2.67 4.24
CA ARG A 337 -13.79 3.69 3.22
C ARG A 337 -14.78 4.74 3.71
N ARG A 338 -15.61 4.40 4.70
CA ARG A 338 -16.59 5.30 5.33
C ARG A 338 -15.93 6.34 6.24
N ILE A 339 -14.71 6.07 6.71
CA ILE A 339 -14.04 6.83 7.75
C ILE A 339 -13.07 7.81 7.10
N ILE A 340 -13.14 9.08 7.52
CA ILE A 340 -12.20 10.12 7.13
C ILE A 340 -11.07 10.15 8.16
N PRO A 341 -9.87 9.65 7.82
CA PRO A 341 -8.82 9.42 8.81
C PRO A 341 -8.04 10.70 9.13
N VAL A 342 -7.82 10.98 10.41
CA VAL A 342 -7.04 12.14 10.86
C VAL A 342 -5.58 12.06 10.43
N ASP A 343 -4.98 10.87 10.48
CA ASP A 343 -3.60 10.63 10.10
C ASP A 343 -3.34 10.87 8.61
N LEU A 344 -4.15 10.30 7.72
CA LEU A 344 -4.03 10.51 6.27
C LEU A 344 -4.04 12.01 5.92
N ASN A 345 -5.02 12.73 6.49
CA ASN A 345 -5.16 14.15 6.22
C ASN A 345 -4.02 14.97 6.83
N ALA A 346 -3.50 14.58 8.00
CA ALA A 346 -2.31 15.19 8.59
C ALA A 346 -1.05 14.95 7.73
N PHE A 347 -0.86 13.73 7.22
CA PHE A 347 0.26 13.41 6.31
C PHE A 347 0.20 14.25 5.03
N LEU A 348 -0.96 14.31 4.38
CA LEU A 348 -1.16 15.14 3.19
C LEU A 348 -0.95 16.63 3.48
N CYS A 349 -1.49 17.16 4.58
CA CYS A 349 -1.26 18.55 4.97
C CYS A 349 0.24 18.87 5.10
N GLN A 350 0.99 17.96 5.73
CA GLN A 350 2.42 18.13 5.90
C GLN A 350 3.18 17.96 4.57
N ALA A 351 2.74 17.05 3.70
CA ALA A 351 3.30 16.85 2.38
C ALA A 351 3.10 18.07 1.48
N PHE A 352 1.90 18.65 1.44
CA PHE A 352 1.63 19.89 0.70
C PHE A 352 2.55 21.03 1.16
N ARG A 353 2.69 21.22 2.49
CA ARG A 353 3.59 22.23 3.03
C ARG A 353 5.05 21.97 2.62
N LYS A 354 5.51 20.72 2.70
CA LYS A 354 6.88 20.36 2.32
C LYS A 354 7.15 20.51 0.83
N LEU A 355 6.19 20.17 -0.02
CA LEU A 355 6.35 20.37 -1.46
C LEU A 355 6.43 21.86 -1.80
N GLY A 356 5.63 22.70 -1.14
CA GLY A 356 5.76 24.17 -1.25
C GLY A 356 7.16 24.67 -0.87
N GLU A 357 7.71 24.20 0.26
CA GLU A 357 9.08 24.52 0.69
C GLU A 357 10.14 24.05 -0.33
N LEU A 358 9.98 22.86 -0.91
CA LEU A 358 10.86 22.33 -1.94
C LEU A 358 10.84 23.16 -3.23
N TYR A 359 9.66 23.62 -3.66
CA TYR A 359 9.55 24.50 -4.83
C TYR A 359 10.23 25.86 -4.61
N VAL A 360 10.20 26.39 -3.38
CA VAL A 360 10.95 27.63 -3.03
C VAL A 360 12.46 27.44 -3.23
N ILE A 361 13.02 26.27 -2.85
CA ILE A 361 14.45 25.97 -2.99
C ILE A 361 14.91 26.07 -4.45
N ILE A 362 14.06 25.67 -5.40
CA ILE A 362 14.37 25.72 -6.84
C ILE A 362 13.84 26.98 -7.53
N HIS A 363 13.36 27.97 -6.77
CA HIS A 363 12.83 29.25 -7.26
C HIS A 363 11.59 29.16 -8.18
N ASP A 364 10.81 28.09 -8.05
CA ASP A 364 9.50 27.96 -8.69
C ASP A 364 8.40 28.44 -7.75
N PHE A 365 8.25 29.77 -7.69
CA PHE A 365 7.35 30.41 -6.73
C PHE A 365 5.86 30.20 -7.06
N GLU A 366 5.51 29.95 -8.32
CA GLU A 366 4.13 29.70 -8.72
C GLU A 366 3.61 28.40 -8.11
N ASN A 367 4.35 27.30 -8.29
CA ASN A 367 4.00 26.02 -7.68
C ASN A 367 4.14 26.05 -6.16
N ALA A 368 5.11 26.79 -5.62
CA ALA A 368 5.24 26.96 -4.18
C ALA A 368 3.98 27.58 -3.56
N VAL A 369 3.46 28.67 -4.16
CA VAL A 369 2.23 29.33 -3.69
C VAL A 369 1.04 28.36 -3.71
N TYR A 370 0.85 27.64 -4.82
CA TYR A 370 -0.23 26.65 -4.94
C TYR A 370 -0.20 25.63 -3.79
N TRP A 371 0.95 25.03 -3.51
CA TRP A 371 1.05 24.00 -2.46
C TRP A 371 0.95 24.56 -1.04
N PHE A 372 1.40 25.80 -0.80
CA PHE A 372 1.17 26.47 0.49
C PHE A 372 -0.30 26.83 0.71
N GLU A 373 -1.02 27.24 -0.33
CA GLU A 373 -2.46 27.47 -0.28
C GLU A 373 -3.21 26.16 0.01
N MET A 374 -2.87 25.08 -0.70
CA MET A 374 -3.43 23.75 -0.45
C MET A 374 -3.18 23.29 1.00
N ALA A 375 -1.95 23.44 1.52
CA ALA A 375 -1.65 23.12 2.91
C ALA A 375 -2.47 23.94 3.91
N SER A 376 -2.70 25.23 3.63
CA SER A 376 -3.47 26.13 4.49
C SER A 376 -4.95 25.78 4.49
N ILE A 377 -5.51 25.46 3.32
CA ILE A 377 -6.89 24.96 3.17
C ILE A 377 -7.03 23.65 3.94
N TRP A 378 -6.12 22.69 3.74
CA TRP A 378 -6.18 21.38 4.39
C TRP A 378 -6.08 21.48 5.91
N GLN A 379 -5.17 22.31 6.42
CA GLN A 379 -5.02 22.56 7.85
C GLN A 379 -6.31 23.12 8.46
N LYS A 380 -6.93 24.11 7.80
CA LYS A 380 -8.20 24.66 8.25
C LYS A 380 -9.31 23.60 8.21
N THR A 381 -9.39 22.80 7.16
CA THR A 381 -10.40 21.74 7.04
C THR A 381 -10.23 20.67 8.12
N ILE A 382 -9.01 20.24 8.42
CA ILE A 382 -8.73 19.33 9.55
C ILE A 382 -9.21 19.93 10.87
N GLN A 383 -8.94 21.21 11.09
CA GLN A 383 -9.38 21.92 12.29
C GLN A 383 -10.91 22.02 12.37
N ASP A 384 -11.58 22.37 11.28
CA ASP A 384 -13.02 22.57 11.26
C ASP A 384 -13.79 21.23 11.36
N VAL A 385 -13.27 20.16 10.76
CA VAL A 385 -13.94 18.87 10.66
C VAL A 385 -13.50 17.89 11.75
N LEU A 386 -12.20 17.66 11.90
CA LEU A 386 -11.64 16.55 12.68
C LEU A 386 -11.31 16.94 14.13
N TYR A 387 -11.05 18.22 14.41
CA TYR A 387 -10.87 18.67 15.79
C TYR A 387 -12.18 18.61 16.57
N ASN A 388 -12.10 18.14 17.81
CA ASN A 388 -13.21 18.13 18.73
C ASN A 388 -12.83 18.93 19.98
N GLU A 389 -13.52 20.06 20.21
CA GLU A 389 -13.21 20.97 21.31
C GLU A 389 -13.39 20.34 22.69
N GLU A 390 -14.41 19.48 22.86
CA GLU A 390 -14.69 18.80 24.13
C GLU A 390 -13.58 17.80 24.50
N GLY A 391 -13.09 17.04 23.50
CA GLY A 391 -12.01 16.07 23.69
C GLY A 391 -10.61 16.68 23.68
N GLY A 392 -10.45 17.89 23.14
CA GLY A 392 -9.14 18.56 23.00
C GLY A 392 -8.19 17.87 22.03
N ILE A 393 -8.69 16.99 21.16
CA ILE A 393 -7.92 16.20 20.20
C ILE A 393 -8.63 16.13 18.84
N TRP A 394 -7.90 15.66 17.82
CA TRP A 394 -8.47 15.37 16.50
C TRP A 394 -8.88 13.91 16.43
N TYR A 395 -10.15 13.66 16.10
CA TYR A 395 -10.70 12.33 15.87
C TYR A 395 -10.87 12.08 14.38
N ASP A 396 -10.95 10.81 14.00
CA ASP A 396 -11.50 10.44 12.70
C ASP A 396 -12.97 10.88 12.60
N TRP A 397 -13.46 11.09 11.37
CA TRP A 397 -14.85 11.44 11.11
C TRP A 397 -15.59 10.29 10.45
N ASP A 398 -16.78 9.97 10.93
CA ASP A 398 -17.69 9.03 10.29
C ASP A 398 -18.55 9.77 9.27
N ASN A 399 -18.29 9.54 7.98
CA ASN A 399 -18.97 10.32 6.93
C ASN A 399 -20.45 9.95 6.76
N VAL A 400 -20.86 8.76 7.20
CA VAL A 400 -22.26 8.31 7.10
C VAL A 400 -23.08 8.85 8.27
N LEU A 401 -22.55 8.77 9.49
CA LEU A 401 -23.24 9.28 10.69
C LEU A 401 -23.00 10.76 10.94
N SER A 402 -22.10 11.39 10.20
CA SER A 402 -21.74 12.81 10.34
C SER A 402 -21.33 13.17 11.78
N GLN A 403 -20.44 12.37 12.35
CA GLN A 403 -19.98 12.54 13.73
C GLN A 403 -18.50 12.14 13.92
N HIS A 404 -17.88 12.67 14.98
CA HIS A 404 -16.54 12.26 15.41
C HIS A 404 -16.53 10.82 15.95
N ARG A 405 -15.53 10.04 15.54
CA ARG A 405 -15.29 8.68 16.06
C ARG A 405 -14.44 8.73 17.33
N LYS A 406 -15.10 8.91 18.47
CA LYS A 406 -14.43 9.01 19.77
C LYS A 406 -13.89 7.67 20.30
N ILE A 407 -14.55 6.55 19.98
CA ILE A 407 -14.36 5.25 20.65
C ILE A 407 -12.93 4.68 20.52
N PHE A 408 -12.26 4.88 19.39
CA PHE A 408 -10.92 4.31 19.19
C PHE A 408 -9.83 5.05 19.98
N PHE A 409 -10.01 6.35 20.21
CA PHE A 409 -9.03 7.22 20.85
C PHE A 409 -9.38 7.57 22.32
N ALA A 410 -10.41 6.93 22.87
CA ALA A 410 -10.96 7.18 24.20
C ALA A 410 -10.18 6.47 25.33
#